data_AF-A0A927FSE4-F1
#
_entry.id   AF-A0A927FSE4-F1
#
_cell.length_a   1.000
_cell.length_b   1.000
_cell.length_c   1.000
_cell.angle_alpha   90.00
_cell.angle_beta   90.00
_cell.angle_gamma   90.00
#
_symmetry.space_group_name_H-M   'P 1'
#
loop_
_entity.id
_entity.type
_entity.pdbx_description
1 polymer ?
#
loop_
_entity_poly.entity_id
_entity_poly.type
_entity_poly.pdbx_seq_one_letter_code
_entity_poly.pdbx_strand_id
1 'polypeptide(L)'
;MKNLILAALVGGWATTVFGAELPMMLVDDLMVEEAWARVKPDGVEVYLVINNRNLTGVGPLGIEVPGATMTQVVRSDGGTFEPTLPPHAELYMQPGGVRVEATGISVGGKVPVSVSLGEARVTFNARILGAGEPPPDHHDYDHS
;
A
#
# COMPACT_ATOMS: atom_id res chain seq x y z
N MET A 1 -17.03 0.22 -63.10
CA MET A 1 -15.63 0.70 -62.96
C MET A 1 -15.61 1.89 -62.00
N LYS A 2 -14.59 1.92 -61.14
CA LYS A 2 -14.17 2.96 -60.18
C LYS A 2 -14.90 3.08 -58.84
N ASN A 3 -14.26 2.42 -57.87
CA ASN A 3 -14.25 2.67 -56.43
C ASN A 3 -14.17 4.16 -56.05
N LEU A 4 -14.77 4.51 -54.92
CA LEU A 4 -14.11 5.34 -53.91
C LEU A 4 -14.63 4.93 -52.52
N ILE A 5 -13.73 4.32 -51.74
CA ILE A 5 -13.90 4.01 -50.32
C ILE A 5 -13.58 5.30 -49.56
N LEU A 6 -14.51 5.77 -48.72
CA LEU A 6 -14.21 6.80 -47.72
C LEU A 6 -14.14 6.12 -46.36
N ALA A 7 -12.91 5.93 -45.87
CA ALA A 7 -12.64 5.38 -44.55
C ALA A 7 -12.95 6.44 -43.49
N ALA A 8 -13.97 6.20 -42.67
CA ALA A 8 -14.18 6.94 -41.44
C ALA A 8 -13.43 6.24 -40.30
N LEU A 9 -12.22 6.73 -40.01
CA LEU A 9 -11.52 6.45 -38.76
C LEU A 9 -12.32 7.08 -37.62
N VAL A 10 -13.09 6.26 -36.88
CA VAL A 10 -13.71 6.70 -35.63
C VAL A 10 -12.81 6.28 -34.49
N GLY A 11 -12.25 7.33 -33.87
CA GLY A 11 -11.52 7.42 -32.61
C GLY A 11 -11.39 6.16 -31.77
N GLY A 12 -10.14 5.74 -31.60
CA GLY A 12 -9.74 4.92 -30.47
C GLY A 12 -10.08 5.65 -29.18
N TRP A 13 -10.94 5.06 -28.37
CA TRP A 13 -10.92 5.32 -26.94
C TRP A 13 -9.74 4.53 -26.41
N ALA A 14 -8.58 5.17 -26.40
CA ALA A 14 -7.55 4.78 -25.44
C ALA A 14 -8.18 5.05 -24.07
N THR A 15 -8.75 4.01 -23.47
CA THR A 15 -8.91 3.97 -22.02
C THR A 15 -7.52 4.11 -21.46
N THR A 16 -7.17 5.33 -21.06
CA THR A 16 -6.09 5.56 -20.11
C THR A 16 -6.50 4.81 -18.84
N VAL A 17 -6.01 3.59 -18.70
CA VAL A 17 -5.94 2.95 -17.40
C VAL A 17 -4.97 3.82 -16.62
N PHE A 18 -5.50 4.73 -15.81
CA PHE A 18 -4.71 5.36 -14.77
C PHE A 18 -4.32 4.25 -13.80
N GLY A 19 -3.18 3.60 -14.07
CA GLY A 19 -2.42 2.95 -13.01
C GLY A 19 -2.01 4.07 -12.07
N ALA A 20 -2.84 4.36 -11.07
CA ALA A 20 -2.43 5.24 -10.00
C ALA A 20 -1.22 4.56 -9.36
N GLU A 21 -0.03 5.11 -9.62
CA GLU A 21 1.22 4.71 -8.96
C GLU A 21 0.96 4.71 -7.45
N LEU A 22 1.39 3.64 -6.77
CA LEU A 22 1.18 3.52 -5.34
C LEU A 22 2.16 4.44 -4.61
N PRO A 23 1.82 4.86 -3.38
CA PRO A 23 2.68 5.76 -2.64
C PRO A 23 4.04 5.11 -2.36
N MET A 24 5.10 5.88 -2.59
CA MET A 24 6.47 5.61 -2.17
C MET A 24 6.94 6.77 -1.30
N MET A 25 7.39 6.49 -0.08
CA MET A 25 7.76 7.50 0.92
C MET A 25 9.01 7.09 1.69
N LEU A 26 9.82 8.06 2.13
CA LEU A 26 11.01 7.84 2.96
C LEU A 26 10.78 8.32 4.41
N VAL A 27 11.25 7.54 5.38
CA VAL A 27 11.35 7.94 6.80
C VAL A 27 12.64 7.39 7.40
N ASP A 28 13.61 8.25 7.71
CA ASP A 28 14.94 7.87 8.21
C ASP A 28 15.57 6.68 7.45
N ASP A 29 15.61 6.79 6.12
CA ASP A 29 16.10 5.77 5.17
C ASP A 29 15.32 4.44 5.15
N LEU A 30 14.15 4.38 5.79
CA LEU A 30 13.13 3.39 5.49
C LEU A 30 12.33 3.82 4.29
N MET A 31 12.31 2.98 3.26
CA MET A 31 11.39 3.14 2.14
C MET A 31 10.08 2.45 2.50
N VAL A 32 8.97 3.15 2.32
CA VAL A 32 7.62 2.62 2.47
C VAL A 32 6.93 2.69 1.14
N GLU A 33 6.46 1.54 0.67
CA GLU A 33 6.00 1.34 -0.69
C GLU A 33 4.62 0.69 -0.65
N GLU A 34 3.85 0.90 -1.72
CA GLU A 34 2.68 0.09 -2.04
C GLU A 34 1.61 0.03 -0.96
N ALA A 35 1.33 1.15 -0.29
CA ALA A 35 0.20 1.12 0.61
C ALA A 35 -1.12 1.03 -0.15
N TRP A 36 -1.84 -0.05 0.14
CA TRP A 36 -3.21 -0.26 -0.31
C TRP A 36 -4.04 -0.88 0.81
N ALA A 37 -5.36 -0.77 0.68
CA ALA A 37 -6.29 -1.19 1.71
C ALA A 37 -7.49 -1.96 1.14
N ARG A 38 -8.00 -2.89 1.93
CA ARG A 38 -9.30 -3.53 1.73
C ARG A 38 -10.26 -3.11 2.83
N VAL A 39 -11.46 -2.71 2.43
CA VAL A 39 -12.52 -2.38 3.38
C VAL A 39 -13.11 -3.67 3.97
N LYS A 40 -13.30 -3.68 5.28
CA LYS A 40 -13.97 -4.73 6.06
C LYS A 40 -15.22 -4.16 6.73
N PRO A 41 -16.16 -5.00 7.20
CA PRO A 41 -17.37 -4.52 7.87
C PRO A 41 -17.11 -3.60 9.08
N ASP A 42 -15.99 -3.78 9.78
CA ASP A 42 -15.62 -3.08 11.02
C ASP A 42 -14.42 -2.13 10.87
N GLY A 43 -13.91 -1.93 9.65
CA GLY A 43 -12.76 -1.07 9.39
C GLY A 43 -12.03 -1.40 8.09
N VAL A 44 -10.71 -1.50 8.15
CA VAL A 44 -9.84 -1.77 7.01
C VAL A 44 -8.70 -2.71 7.35
N GLU A 45 -8.24 -3.46 6.35
CA GLU A 45 -6.91 -4.04 6.34
C GLU A 45 -6.02 -3.21 5.43
N VAL A 46 -4.84 -2.85 5.93
CA VAL A 46 -3.83 -2.15 5.15
C VAL A 46 -2.63 -3.08 4.93
N TYR A 47 -2.12 -3.00 3.71
CA TYR A 47 -1.01 -3.76 3.17
C TYR A 47 -0.02 -2.76 2.59
N LEU A 48 1.27 -3.02 2.77
CA LEU A 48 2.38 -2.17 2.36
C LEU A 48 3.66 -2.98 2.40
N VAL A 49 4.70 -2.47 1.74
CA VAL A 49 6.07 -2.96 1.88
C VAL A 49 6.89 -1.92 2.63
N ILE A 50 7.71 -2.37 3.58
CA ILE A 50 8.69 -1.51 4.25
C ILE A 50 10.07 -2.11 3.99
N ASN A 51 10.95 -1.32 3.39
CA ASN A 51 12.31 -1.71 3.07
C ASN A 51 13.30 -0.96 3.97
N ASN A 52 14.07 -1.71 4.76
CA ASN A 52 15.16 -1.14 5.52
C ASN A 52 16.44 -1.05 4.67
N ARG A 53 16.69 0.13 4.10
CA ARG A 53 17.90 0.37 3.29
C ARG A 53 19.15 0.65 4.12
N ASN A 54 19.03 0.68 5.45
CA ASN A 54 20.15 0.92 6.37
C ASN A 54 21.08 -0.30 6.50
N LEU A 55 22.33 -0.01 6.89
CA LEU A 55 23.33 -1.01 7.28
C LEU A 55 23.06 -1.62 8.67
N THR A 56 22.11 -1.07 9.42
CA THR A 56 21.74 -1.50 10.78
C THR A 56 20.27 -1.90 10.84
N GLY A 57 19.92 -2.74 11.83
CA GLY A 57 18.52 -3.08 12.08
C GLY A 57 17.75 -1.86 12.62
N VAL A 58 16.45 -1.80 12.33
CA VAL A 58 15.54 -0.75 12.78
C VAL A 58 14.35 -1.33 13.54
N GLY A 59 13.75 -0.49 14.39
CA GLY A 59 12.49 -0.77 15.07
C GLY A 59 12.56 -0.51 16.58
N PRO A 60 11.44 -0.64 17.29
CA PRO A 60 10.12 -1.02 16.76
C PRO A 60 9.53 0.02 15.81
N LEU A 61 8.86 -0.44 14.76
CA LEU A 61 8.14 0.42 13.83
C LEU A 61 6.73 0.71 14.36
N GLY A 62 6.38 2.00 14.45
CA GLY A 62 5.02 2.42 14.72
C GLY A 62 4.23 2.51 13.42
N ILE A 63 3.11 1.79 13.32
CA ILE A 63 2.20 1.86 12.16
C ILE A 63 0.79 2.16 12.68
N GLU A 64 0.23 3.27 12.23
CA GLU A 64 -1.06 3.78 12.65
C GLU A 64 -1.95 4.09 11.44
N VAL A 65 -3.26 3.92 11.59
CA VAL A 65 -4.27 4.41 10.64
C VAL A 65 -5.03 5.56 11.32
N PRO A 66 -4.66 6.83 11.07
CA PRO A 66 -5.31 7.97 11.71
C PRO A 66 -6.83 7.95 11.54
N GLY A 67 -7.54 8.13 12.65
CA GLY A 67 -9.01 8.07 12.70
C GLY A 67 -9.59 6.68 12.97
N ALA A 68 -8.77 5.63 13.03
CA ALA A 68 -9.18 4.35 13.58
C ALA A 68 -9.21 4.40 15.12
N THR A 69 -10.17 3.70 15.72
CA THR A 69 -10.24 3.51 17.18
C THR A 69 -9.11 2.60 17.67
N MET A 70 -8.70 1.65 16.85
CA MET A 70 -7.61 0.72 17.13
C MET A 70 -6.84 0.44 15.85
N THR A 71 -5.51 0.40 15.93
CA THR A 71 -4.63 -0.09 14.86
C THR A 71 -3.67 -1.12 15.44
N GLN A 72 -3.49 -2.25 14.76
CA GLN A 72 -2.58 -3.32 15.17
C GLN A 72 -1.89 -3.92 13.95
N VAL A 73 -0.62 -4.30 14.07
CA VAL A 73 0.05 -5.15 13.07
C VAL A 73 -0.14 -6.60 13.49
N VAL A 74 -0.69 -7.40 12.58
CA VAL A 74 -1.18 -8.76 12.84
C VAL A 74 -0.49 -9.73 11.89
N ARG A 75 -0.02 -10.87 12.40
CA ARG A 75 0.55 -11.96 11.61
C ARG A 75 -0.54 -12.84 10.99
N SER A 76 -0.12 -13.81 10.18
CA SER A 76 -1.00 -14.80 9.57
C SER A 76 -1.71 -15.69 10.59
N ASP A 77 -1.11 -15.94 11.75
CA ASP A 77 -1.68 -16.69 12.87
C ASP A 77 -2.65 -15.86 13.73
N GLY A 78 -2.84 -14.57 13.41
CA GLY A 78 -3.67 -13.64 14.19
C GLY A 78 -2.95 -13.00 15.39
N GLY A 79 -1.69 -13.37 15.65
CA GLY A 79 -0.90 -12.76 16.71
C GLY A 79 -0.46 -11.35 16.36
N THR A 80 -0.55 -10.43 17.32
CA THR A 80 -0.06 -9.05 17.16
C THR A 80 1.44 -8.96 17.41
N PHE A 81 2.09 -7.94 16.84
CA PHE A 81 3.48 -7.60 17.16
C PHE A 81 3.88 -6.18 16.74
N GLU A 82 5.01 -5.75 17.27
CA GLU A 82 5.70 -4.55 16.83
C GLU A 82 6.81 -4.95 15.85
N PRO A 83 6.77 -4.50 14.59
CA PRO A 83 7.78 -4.90 13.61
C PRO A 83 9.17 -4.35 13.92
N THR A 84 10.18 -5.18 13.70
CA THR A 84 11.59 -4.79 13.62
C THR A 84 12.16 -5.35 12.33
N LEU A 85 12.99 -4.59 11.61
CA LEU A 85 13.61 -5.03 10.37
C LEU A 85 15.13 -5.14 10.54
N PRO A 86 15.74 -6.30 10.22
CA PRO A 86 17.19 -6.41 10.07
C PRO A 86 17.74 -5.45 9.01
N PRO A 87 19.08 -5.23 8.97
CA PRO A 87 19.71 -4.51 7.86
C PRO A 87 19.33 -5.11 6.51
N HIS A 88 19.04 -4.27 5.51
CA HIS A 88 18.71 -4.70 4.14
C HIS A 88 17.58 -5.72 4.03
N ALA A 89 16.64 -5.68 4.97
CA ALA A 89 15.48 -6.57 4.99
C ALA A 89 14.21 -5.82 4.58
N GLU A 90 13.29 -6.57 4.00
CA GLU A 90 11.97 -6.10 3.60
C GLU A 90 10.89 -6.78 4.44
N LEU A 91 9.90 -5.99 4.85
CA LEU A 91 8.69 -6.47 5.47
C LEU A 91 7.54 -6.37 4.48
N TYR A 92 7.14 -7.51 3.94
CA TYR A 92 5.99 -7.66 3.07
C TYR A 92 4.72 -7.84 3.89
N MET A 93 3.82 -6.86 3.83
CA MET A 93 2.47 -6.99 4.37
C MET A 93 1.50 -7.29 3.23
N GLN A 94 0.96 -8.51 3.22
CA GLN A 94 0.14 -9.03 2.12
C GLN A 94 -0.98 -9.95 2.65
N PRO A 95 -2.06 -10.17 1.86
CA PRO A 95 -3.13 -11.08 2.24
C PRO A 95 -2.62 -12.47 2.63
N GLY A 96 -3.10 -12.99 3.76
CA GLY A 96 -2.66 -14.28 4.30
C GLY A 96 -1.31 -14.25 5.03
N GLY A 97 -0.63 -13.10 5.04
CA GLY A 97 0.63 -12.87 5.77
C GLY A 97 0.46 -11.85 6.90
N VAL A 98 1.46 -10.97 7.03
CA VAL A 98 1.38 -9.80 7.91
C VAL A 98 0.44 -8.76 7.30
N ARG A 99 -0.34 -8.08 8.13
CA ARG A 99 -1.21 -6.97 7.73
C ARG A 99 -1.38 -5.98 8.87
N VAL A 100 -1.82 -4.78 8.53
CA VAL A 100 -2.29 -3.80 9.52
C VAL A 100 -3.80 -3.90 9.60
N GLU A 101 -4.34 -4.16 10.79
CA GLU A 101 -5.77 -4.10 11.05
C GLU A 101 -6.11 -2.78 11.73
N ALA A 102 -7.04 -2.05 11.14
CA ALA A 102 -7.54 -0.80 11.71
C ALA A 102 -9.06 -0.82 11.81
N THR A 103 -9.59 -0.74 13.03
CA THR A 103 -11.03 -0.86 13.31
C THR A 103 -11.64 0.46 13.77
N GLY A 104 -12.95 0.60 13.60
CA GLY A 104 -13.69 1.79 14.03
C GLY A 104 -13.44 3.02 13.16
N ILE A 105 -12.87 2.85 11.96
CA ILE A 105 -12.68 3.92 10.98
C ILE A 105 -13.82 3.94 9.95
N SER A 106 -14.33 5.13 9.63
CA SER A 106 -15.23 5.34 8.48
C SER A 106 -14.42 5.67 7.24
N VAL A 107 -14.46 4.79 6.23
CA VAL A 107 -13.65 4.93 5.02
C VAL A 107 -14.33 5.87 4.02
N GLY A 108 -13.94 7.15 4.02
CA GLY A 108 -14.52 8.20 3.19
C GLY A 108 -13.88 8.39 1.80
N GLY A 109 -13.12 7.40 1.31
CA GLY A 109 -12.45 7.44 0.00
C GLY A 109 -10.93 7.53 0.03
N LYS A 110 -10.33 7.70 1.22
CA LYS A 110 -8.89 7.57 1.48
C LYS A 110 -8.68 6.87 2.82
N VAL A 111 -7.59 6.12 2.93
CA VAL A 111 -7.15 5.51 4.19
C VAL A 111 -5.79 6.10 4.53
N PRO A 112 -5.68 7.08 5.46
CA PRO A 112 -4.39 7.59 5.86
C PRO A 112 -3.63 6.51 6.62
N VAL A 113 -2.34 6.37 6.33
CA VAL A 113 -1.42 5.45 7.00
C VAL A 113 -0.23 6.28 7.47
N SER A 114 0.15 6.12 8.73
CA SER A 114 1.36 6.71 9.28
C SER A 114 2.34 5.61 9.66
N VAL A 115 3.57 5.74 9.18
CA VAL A 115 4.70 4.87 9.56
C VAL A 115 5.72 5.72 10.30
N SER A 116 6.26 5.19 11.39
CA SER A 116 7.19 5.90 12.25
C SER A 116 8.32 5.01 12.76
N LEU A 117 9.49 5.63 12.93
CA LEU A 117 10.67 5.06 13.56
C LEU A 117 11.17 6.11 14.58
N GLY A 118 11.03 5.82 15.88
CA GLY A 118 11.30 6.81 16.92
C GLY A 118 10.41 8.05 16.77
N GLU A 119 11.03 9.23 16.65
CA GLU A 119 10.31 10.51 16.46
C GLU A 119 10.01 10.82 14.98
N ALA A 120 10.68 10.14 14.04
CA ALA A 120 10.45 10.33 12.61
C ALA A 120 9.14 9.65 12.19
N ARG A 121 8.35 10.36 11.38
CA ARG A 121 7.04 9.89 10.92
C ARG A 121 6.75 10.38 9.51
N VAL A 122 6.16 9.50 8.71
CA VAL A 122 5.60 9.84 7.41
C VAL A 122 4.14 9.41 7.34
N THR A 123 3.30 10.24 6.72
CA THR A 123 1.87 9.95 6.53
C THR A 123 1.50 10.09 5.06
N PHE A 124 0.77 9.11 4.56
CA PHE A 124 0.36 9.01 3.16
C PHE A 124 -0.98 8.27 3.07
N ASN A 125 -1.61 8.26 1.89
CA ASN A 125 -2.91 7.61 1.72
C ASN A 125 -2.73 6.25 1.04
N ALA A 126 -3.19 5.19 1.68
CA ALA A 126 -3.32 3.89 1.04
C ALA A 126 -4.43 3.93 -0.02
N ARG A 127 -4.15 3.34 -1.18
CA ARG A 127 -5.15 3.13 -2.23
C ARG A 127 -6.17 2.10 -1.77
N ILE A 128 -7.45 2.43 -1.80
CA ILE A 128 -8.50 1.45 -1.53
C ILE A 128 -8.68 0.60 -2.79
N LEU A 129 -8.53 -0.72 -2.66
CA LEU A 129 -8.83 -1.65 -3.75
C LEU A 129 -10.32 -1.99 -3.79
N GLY A 130 -10.87 -2.03 -4.99
CA GLY A 130 -12.23 -2.47 -5.23
C GLY A 130 -12.43 -3.97 -4.96
N ALA A 131 -13.69 -4.38 -4.82
CA ALA A 131 -14.02 -5.80 -4.69
C ALA A 131 -13.56 -6.59 -5.93
N GLY A 132 -12.73 -7.61 -5.73
CA GLY A 132 -12.21 -8.45 -6.81
C GLY A 132 -11.02 -7.84 -7.58
N GLU A 133 -10.60 -6.63 -7.25
CA GLU A 133 -9.37 -6.06 -7.79
C GLU A 133 -8.15 -6.84 -7.25
N PRO A 134 -7.22 -7.26 -8.12
CA PRO A 134 -6.03 -7.98 -7.67
C PRO A 134 -5.16 -7.07 -6.80
N PRO A 135 -4.44 -7.63 -5.81
CA PRO A 135 -3.36 -6.92 -5.15
C PRO A 135 -2.35 -6.39 -6.18
N PRO A 136 -1.78 -5.21 -5.96
CA PRO A 136 -0.61 -4.74 -6.70
C PRO A 136 0.54 -5.75 -6.65
N ASP A 137 1.32 -5.83 -7.73
CA ASP A 137 2.57 -6.60 -7.77
C ASP A 137 3.74 -5.71 -7.35
N HIS A 138 4.51 -6.18 -6.35
CA HIS A 138 5.63 -5.42 -5.82
C HIS A 138 6.85 -5.38 -6.75
N HIS A 139 6.95 -6.33 -7.67
CA HIS A 139 8.08 -6.42 -8.59
C HIS A 139 8.06 -5.34 -9.69
N ASP A 140 7.03 -4.48 -9.72
CA ASP A 140 6.92 -3.38 -10.69
C ASP A 140 7.79 -2.16 -10.31
N TYR A 141 8.29 -2.07 -9.08
CA TYR A 141 9.27 -1.05 -8.69
C TYR A 141 10.68 -1.58 -8.91
N ASP A 142 11.43 -0.95 -9.80
CA ASP A 142 12.83 -1.28 -10.04
C ASP A 142 13.65 -0.88 -8.80
N HIS A 143 14.20 -1.86 -8.08
CA HIS A 143 15.06 -1.63 -6.90
C HIS A 143 16.50 -1.21 -7.29
N SER A 144 16.66 -0.52 -8.43
CA SER A 144 17.97 -0.16 -9.00
C SER A 144 18.75 0.91 -8.23
#